data_AF-A0A1H8V8C4-F1
#
_entry.id   AF-A0A1H8V8C4-F1
#
_cell.length_a   1.000
_cell.length_b   1.000
_cell.length_c   1.000
_cell.angle_alpha   90.00
_cell.angle_beta   90.00
_cell.angle_gamma   90.00
#
_symmetry.space_group_name_H-M   'P 1'
#
loop_
_entity.id
_entity.type
_entity.pdbx_description
1 polymer ?
#
loop_
_entity_poly.entity_id
_entity_poly.type
_entity_poly.pdbx_seq_one_letter_code
_entity_poly.pdbx_strand_id
1 'polypeptide(L)'
;MTVFTFQIDPMPALRDAAKARVDRSFNTEAAAMAHQDAAYAAKRDLAARALAGDLSELMLVEAELRGVSVADLASDILTKPETVAAREMRRQTVLAAIRNAATPAELEQVTKIYG
;
A
#
# COMPACT_ATOMS: atom_id res chain seq x y z
N MET A 1 40.44 10.22 -37.75
CA MET A 1 40.20 10.55 -36.34
C MET A 1 38.76 10.18 -36.04
N THR A 2 38.52 9.01 -35.46
CA THR A 2 37.16 8.51 -35.20
C THR A 2 36.72 9.06 -33.85
N VAL A 3 35.72 9.93 -33.84
CA VAL A 3 35.14 10.47 -32.61
C VAL A 3 34.31 9.37 -31.97
N PHE A 4 34.80 8.76 -30.90
CA PHE A 4 34.01 7.85 -30.06
C PHE A 4 33.08 8.69 -29.19
N THR A 5 31.81 8.81 -29.59
CA THR A 5 30.75 9.29 -28.71
C THR A 5 30.40 8.19 -27.72
N PHE A 6 30.82 8.36 -26.46
CA PHE A 6 30.30 7.59 -25.33
C PHE A 6 28.83 7.97 -25.12
N GLN A 7 27.92 7.19 -25.68
CA GLN A 7 26.49 7.37 -25.48
C GLN A 7 26.13 6.70 -24.13
N ILE A 8 26.15 7.49 -23.05
CA ILE A 8 25.74 7.02 -21.73
C ILE A 8 24.23 6.78 -21.77
N ASP A 9 23.79 5.55 -21.49
CA ASP A 9 22.38 5.23 -21.30
C ASP A 9 21.85 6.05 -20.11
N PRO A 10 20.87 6.95 -20.29
CA PRO A 10 20.33 7.76 -19.20
C PRO A 10 19.39 6.96 -18.29
N MET A 11 18.96 5.76 -18.70
CA MET A 11 17.91 5.02 -18.01
C MET A 11 18.19 4.70 -16.55
N PRO A 12 19.41 4.30 -16.13
CA PRO A 12 19.68 4.06 -14.71
C PRO A 12 19.36 5.28 -13.83
N ALA A 13 19.86 6.46 -14.21
CA ALA A 13 19.61 7.69 -13.46
C ALA A 13 18.13 8.09 -13.46
N LEU A 14 17.44 7.91 -14.59
CA LEU A 14 16.01 8.20 -14.72
C LEU A 14 15.16 7.27 -13.83
N ARG A 15 15.47 5.97 -13.79
CA ARG A 15 14.77 5.00 -12.93
C ARG A 15 14.97 5.32 -11.45
N ASP A 16 16.18 5.69 -11.03
CA ASP A 16 16.47 6.06 -9.64
C ASP A 16 15.68 7.31 -9.21
N ALA A 17 15.62 8.33 -10.07
CA ALA A 17 14.84 9.53 -9.82
C ALA A 17 13.33 9.21 -9.72
N ALA A 18 12.80 8.38 -10.64
CA ALA A 18 11.41 7.96 -10.62
C ALA A 18 11.07 7.14 -9.36
N LYS A 19 11.95 6.20 -8.97
CA LYS A 19 11.83 5.43 -7.73
C LYS A 19 11.75 6.36 -6.52
N ALA A 20 12.67 7.33 -6.41
CA ALA A 20 12.70 8.25 -5.27
C ALA A 20 11.42 9.11 -5.17
N ARG A 21 10.85 9.52 -6.32
CA ARG A 21 9.57 10.24 -6.36
C ARG A 21 8.41 9.36 -5.88
N VAL A 22 8.32 8.13 -6.39
CA VAL A 22 7.26 7.19 -6.00
C VAL A 22 7.36 6.83 -4.52
N ASP A 23 8.55 6.52 -4.03
CA ASP A 23 8.78 6.22 -2.60
C ASP A 23 8.33 7.40 -1.71
N ARG A 24 8.61 8.64 -2.13
CA ARG A 24 8.16 9.83 -1.40
C ARG A 24 6.64 9.92 -1.35
N SER A 25 5.96 9.71 -2.47
CA SER A 25 4.49 9.73 -2.55
C SER A 25 3.86 8.70 -1.60
N PHE A 26 4.30 7.45 -1.67
CA PHE A 26 3.80 6.37 -0.80
C PHE A 26 4.11 6.62 0.67
N ASN A 27 5.28 7.17 1.00
CA ASN A 27 5.63 7.52 2.38
C ASN A 27 4.73 8.65 2.92
N THR A 28 4.38 9.64 2.08
CA THR A 28 3.43 10.69 2.45
C THR A 28 2.02 10.11 2.68
N GLU A 29 1.55 9.22 1.79
CA GLU A 29 0.26 8.52 1.98
C GLU A 29 0.27 7.68 3.27
N ALA A 30 1.35 6.94 3.53
CA ALA A 30 1.55 6.16 4.75
C ALA A 30 1.49 7.02 6.01
N ALA A 31 2.21 8.14 6.02
CA ALA A 31 2.21 9.06 7.15
C ALA A 31 0.82 9.65 7.40
N ALA A 32 0.07 10.00 6.35
CA ALA A 32 -1.28 10.56 6.48
C ALA A 32 -2.29 9.56 7.09
N MET A 33 -2.11 8.26 6.84
CA MET A 33 -3.04 7.20 7.27
C MET A 33 -2.58 6.42 8.50
N ALA A 34 -1.41 6.73 9.08
CA ALA A 34 -0.79 5.92 10.13
C ALA A 34 -1.71 5.59 11.32
N HIS A 35 -2.51 6.57 11.77
CA HIS A 35 -3.47 6.36 12.86
C HIS A 35 -4.63 5.42 12.48
N GLN A 36 -5.12 5.51 11.24
CA GLN A 36 -6.20 4.66 10.74
C GLN A 36 -5.70 3.24 10.53
N ASP A 37 -4.51 3.08 9.97
CA ASP A 37 -3.88 1.79 9.74
C ASP A 37 -3.65 1.06 11.07
N ALA A 38 -3.18 1.75 12.11
CA ALA A 38 -3.03 1.18 13.45
C ALA A 38 -4.39 0.79 14.07
N ALA A 39 -5.41 1.63 13.93
CA ALA A 39 -6.75 1.33 14.43
C ALA A 39 -7.39 0.13 13.70
N TYR A 40 -7.21 0.03 12.38
CA TYR A 40 -7.73 -1.09 11.59
C TYR A 40 -6.99 -2.39 11.91
N ALA A 41 -5.68 -2.36 12.10
CA ALA A 41 -4.93 -3.53 12.55
C ALA A 41 -5.44 -4.03 13.91
N ALA A 42 -5.58 -3.14 14.89
CA ALA A 42 -6.11 -3.49 16.21
C ALA A 42 -7.54 -4.05 16.13
N LYS A 43 -8.41 -3.47 15.30
CA LYS A 43 -9.78 -3.99 15.11
C LYS A 43 -9.80 -5.37 14.45
N ARG A 44 -8.91 -5.64 13.49
CA ARG A 44 -8.78 -6.97 12.88
C ARG A 44 -8.29 -8.01 13.88
N ASP A 45 -7.32 -7.67 14.72
CA ASP A 45 -6.86 -8.56 15.79
C ASP A 45 -7.97 -8.88 16.80
N LEU A 46 -8.74 -7.87 17.21
CA LEU A 46 -9.90 -8.06 18.08
C LEU A 46 -10.99 -8.91 17.43
N ALA A 47 -11.25 -8.71 16.13
CA ALA A 47 -12.20 -9.53 15.37
C ALA A 47 -11.74 -11.00 15.28
N ALA A 48 -10.46 -11.25 15.01
CA ALA A 48 -9.89 -12.60 14.97
C ALA A 48 -10.02 -13.30 16.33
N ARG A 49 -9.74 -12.60 17.43
CA ARG A 49 -9.93 -13.10 18.81
C ARG A 49 -11.39 -13.39 19.13
N ALA A 50 -12.30 -12.52 18.70
CA ALA A 50 -13.73 -12.70 18.91
C ALA A 50 -14.27 -13.97 18.22
N LEU A 51 -13.80 -14.29 17.01
CA LEU A 51 -14.16 -15.54 16.33
C LEU A 51 -13.57 -16.79 17.01
N ALA A 52 -12.48 -16.64 17.77
CA ALA A 52 -11.93 -17.69 18.61
C ALA A 52 -12.61 -17.82 20.00
N GLY A 53 -13.65 -17.02 20.26
CA GLY A 53 -14.41 -17.02 21.52
C GLY A 53 -13.87 -16.07 22.60
N ASP A 54 -12.81 -15.31 22.31
CA ASP A 54 -12.26 -14.30 23.22
C ASP A 54 -12.88 -12.93 22.93
N LEU A 55 -14.02 -12.67 23.59
CA LEU A 55 -14.83 -11.48 23.37
C LEU A 55 -14.29 -10.29 24.15
N SER A 56 -14.02 -9.19 23.43
CA SER A 56 -13.66 -7.90 24.02
C SER A 56 -14.91 -7.04 24.26
N GLU A 57 -14.93 -6.29 25.36
CA GLU A 57 -15.95 -5.26 25.64
C GLU A 57 -16.08 -4.24 24.49
N LEU A 58 -14.97 -3.87 23.85
CA LEU A 58 -14.98 -2.94 22.71
C LEU A 58 -15.76 -3.52 21.52
N MET A 59 -15.66 -4.82 21.26
CA MET A 59 -16.39 -5.50 20.19
C MET A 59 -17.88 -5.64 20.53
N LEU A 60 -18.21 -5.87 21.80
CA LEU A 60 -19.60 -5.94 22.28
C LEU A 60 -20.30 -4.59 22.09
N VAL A 61 -19.68 -3.49 22.54
CA VAL A 61 -20.21 -2.13 22.39
C VAL A 61 -20.36 -1.76 20.91
N GLU A 62 -19.36 -2.06 20.08
CA GLU A 62 -19.44 -1.74 18.66
C GLU A 62 -20.52 -2.57 17.93
N ALA A 63 -20.72 -3.83 18.30
CA ALA A 63 -21.76 -4.68 17.76
C ALA A 63 -23.16 -4.19 18.16
N GLU A 64 -23.35 -3.80 19.42
CA GLU A 64 -24.58 -3.20 19.94
C GLU A 64 -24.93 -1.90 19.22
N LEU A 65 -23.96 -0.98 19.07
CA LEU A 65 -24.13 0.28 18.34
C LEU A 65 -24.54 0.08 16.87
N ARG A 66 -24.13 -1.05 16.27
CA ARG A 66 -24.44 -1.41 14.88
C ARG A 66 -25.67 -2.32 14.74
N GLY A 67 -26.24 -2.80 15.85
CA GLY A 67 -27.39 -3.71 15.85
C GLY A 67 -27.10 -5.07 15.21
N VAL A 68 -25.85 -5.56 15.28
CA VAL A 68 -25.43 -6.86 14.72
C VAL A 68 -24.84 -7.75 15.81
N SER A 69 -24.68 -9.06 15.53
CA SER A 69 -23.94 -9.92 16.44
C SER A 69 -22.44 -9.63 16.40
N VAL A 70 -21.71 -9.95 17.48
CA VAL A 70 -20.24 -9.82 17.49
C VAL A 70 -19.60 -10.71 16.42
N ALA A 71 -20.17 -11.88 16.14
CA ALA A 71 -19.69 -12.79 15.10
C ALA A 71 -19.83 -12.19 13.70
N ASP A 72 -20.97 -11.54 13.41
CA ASP A 72 -21.20 -10.86 12.13
C ASP A 72 -20.28 -9.65 11.97
N LEU A 73 -20.12 -8.84 13.03
CA LEU A 73 -19.19 -7.71 13.04
C LEU A 73 -17.75 -8.16 12.80
N ALA A 74 -17.30 -9.20 13.50
CA ALA A 74 -15.95 -9.72 13.36
C ALA A 74 -15.70 -10.26 11.95
N SER A 75 -16.68 -10.97 11.38
CA SER A 75 -16.61 -11.47 10.01
C SER A 75 -16.54 -10.32 8.99
N ASP A 76 -17.39 -9.29 9.12
CA ASP A 76 -17.35 -8.10 8.28
C ASP A 76 -15.98 -7.40 8.33
N ILE A 77 -15.42 -7.20 9.53
CA ILE A 77 -14.09 -6.59 9.71
C ILE A 77 -13.00 -7.41 8.99
N LEU A 78 -13.06 -8.74 9.07
CA LEU A 78 -12.05 -9.60 8.48
C LEU A 78 -12.16 -9.73 6.96
N THR A 79 -13.35 -9.57 6.38
CA THR A 79 -13.53 -9.55 4.91
C THR A 79 -12.95 -8.30 4.24
N LYS A 80 -12.77 -7.20 4.99
CA LYS A 80 -12.21 -5.96 4.46
C LYS A 80 -10.74 -6.15 4.07
N PRO A 81 -10.29 -5.57 2.95
CA PRO A 81 -8.91 -5.66 2.52
C PRO A 81 -7.99 -4.97 3.54
N GLU A 82 -6.81 -5.56 3.77
CA GLU A 82 -5.78 -4.93 4.58
C GLU A 82 -5.17 -3.74 3.82
N THR A 83 -5.51 -2.54 4.27
CA THR A 83 -5.15 -1.27 3.61
C THR A 83 -3.65 -1.09 3.47
N VAL A 84 -2.89 -1.49 4.49
CA VAL A 84 -1.41 -1.44 4.50
C VAL A 84 -0.84 -2.42 3.47
N ALA A 85 -1.27 -3.68 3.51
CA ALA A 85 -0.79 -4.70 2.59
C ALA A 85 -1.16 -4.36 1.13
N ALA A 86 -2.38 -3.89 0.88
CA ALA A 86 -2.82 -3.45 -0.44
C ALA A 86 -1.98 -2.27 -0.96
N ARG A 87 -1.62 -1.32 -0.09
CA ARG A 87 -0.76 -0.19 -0.46
C ARG A 87 0.66 -0.62 -0.76
N GLU A 88 1.24 -1.52 0.02
CA GLU A 88 2.57 -2.04 -0.28
C GLU A 88 2.58 -2.86 -1.58
N MET A 89 1.52 -3.65 -1.84
CA MET A 89 1.38 -4.34 -3.11
C MET A 89 1.33 -3.37 -4.29
N ARG A 90 0.57 -2.27 -4.16
CA ARG A 90 0.58 -1.18 -5.15
C ARG A 90 1.99 -0.62 -5.33
N ARG A 91 2.69 -0.27 -4.24
CA ARG A 91 4.05 0.26 -4.30
C ARG A 91 5.00 -0.67 -5.06
N GLN A 92 5.01 -1.96 -4.72
CA GLN A 92 5.87 -2.95 -5.37
C GLN A 92 5.55 -3.13 -6.85
N THR A 93 4.28 -3.06 -7.23
CA THR A 93 3.84 -3.10 -8.64
C THR A 93 4.43 -1.93 -9.43
N VAL A 94 4.37 -0.72 -8.87
CA VAL A 94 4.91 0.49 -9.52
C VAL A 94 6.44 0.43 -9.61
N LEU A 95 7.11 0.01 -8.53
CA LEU A 95 8.57 -0.14 -8.52
C LEU A 95 9.05 -1.19 -9.53
N ALA A 96 8.31 -2.30 -9.68
CA ALA A 96 8.60 -3.29 -10.70
C ALA A 96 8.43 -2.72 -12.11
N ALA A 97 7.38 -1.93 -12.36
CA ALA A 97 7.17 -1.26 -13.64
C ALA A 97 8.29 -0.25 -13.96
N ILE A 98 8.72 0.56 -12.99
CA ILE A 98 9.87 1.48 -13.12
C ILE A 98 11.15 0.73 -13.49
N ARG A 99 11.44 -0.37 -12.78
CA ARG A 99 12.62 -1.19 -13.02
C ARG A 99 12.63 -1.78 -14.44
N ASN A 100 11.46 -2.16 -14.94
CA ASN A 100 11.32 -2.83 -16.24
C ASN A 100 11.20 -1.85 -17.42
N ALA A 101 10.95 -0.56 -17.20
CA ALA A 101 10.90 0.44 -18.27
C ALA A 101 12.25 0.50 -18.99
N ALA A 102 12.27 0.27 -20.30
CA ALA A 102 13.45 0.25 -21.15
C ALA A 102 13.75 1.61 -21.78
N THR A 103 12.74 2.49 -21.87
CA THR A 103 12.87 3.81 -22.49
C THR A 103 12.38 4.94 -21.59
N PRO A 104 12.82 6.19 -21.80
CA PRO A 104 12.30 7.34 -21.06
C PRO A 104 10.79 7.52 -21.24
N ALA A 105 10.25 7.23 -22.42
CA ALA A 105 8.82 7.32 -22.71
C ALA A 105 8.00 6.27 -21.94
N GLU A 106 8.49 5.04 -21.85
CA GLU A 106 7.87 4.01 -21.01
C GLU A 106 7.89 4.39 -19.53
N LEU A 107 9.01 4.94 -19.06
CA LEU A 107 9.13 5.40 -17.68
C LEU A 107 8.20 6.59 -17.37
N GLU A 108 8.04 7.51 -18.32
CA GLU A 108 7.06 8.60 -18.22
C GLU A 108 5.63 8.05 -18.14
N GLN A 109 5.30 7.04 -18.95
CA GLN A 109 3.98 6.41 -18.92
C GLN A 109 3.71 5.73 -17.56
N VAL A 110 4.68 4.99 -17.01
CA VAL A 110 4.57 4.38 -15.68
C VAL A 110 4.35 5.47 -14.62
N THR A 111 5.13 6.54 -14.65
CA THR A 111 5.00 7.61 -13.65
C THR A 111 3.71 8.43 -13.80
N LYS A 112 3.10 8.54 -15.00
CA LYS A 112 1.77 9.15 -15.18
C LYS A 112 0.62 8.30 -14.65
N ILE A 113 0.73 6.97 -14.78
CA ILE A 113 -0.33 6.06 -14.33
C ILE A 113 -0.31 5.93 -12.80
N TYR A 114 0.87 6.01 -12.19
CA TYR A 114 1.08 5.55 -10.82
C TYR A 114 1.69 6.57 -9.85
N GLY A 115 2.11 7.76 -10.30
CA GLY A 115 2.79 8.77 -9.47
C GLY A 115 2.28 10.18 -9.67
#